data_AF-A0A7C2HS65-F1
#
_entry.id   AF-A0A7C2HS65-F1
#
_cell.length_a   1.000
_cell.length_b   1.000
_cell.length_c   1.000
_cell.angle_alpha   90.00
_cell.angle_beta   90.00
_cell.angle_gamma   90.00
#
_symmetry.space_group_name_H-M   'P 1'
#
loop_
_entity.id
_entity.type
_entity.pdbx_description
1 polymer ?
#
loop_
_entity_poly.entity_id
_entity_poly.type
_entity_poly.pdbx_seq_one_letter_code
_entity_poly.pdbx_strand_id
1 'polypeptide(L)'
;PLVYIKQGLESSGPSYVSLLFANYGGAISEVGCFWILLGGAYLLYRKVINWVIPAVILATVFVLAYILGSDGLYNILAGGVMLGAFFMATDWVSSPMTTTGQIIFGLIIGICIVLIRVYGGPSGAVAYSILIGNAFVPLLDKVFKPKRFGEVVAA
;
A
#
# COMPACT_ATOMS: atom_id res chain seq x y z
N PRO A 1 -1.63 15.71 8.21
CA PRO A 1 -1.31 15.19 9.56
C PRO A 1 0.11 14.60 9.68
N LEU A 2 0.71 14.21 8.55
CA LEU A 2 2.15 13.92 8.40
C LEU A 2 3.10 15.07 8.77
N VAL A 3 2.67 16.32 8.58
CA VAL A 3 3.49 17.51 8.91
C VAL A 3 3.71 17.63 10.43
N TYR A 4 2.73 17.22 11.24
CA TYR A 4 2.81 17.28 12.70
C TYR A 4 3.74 16.22 13.29
N ILE A 5 3.78 15.00 12.71
CA ILE A 5 4.79 13.98 13.05
C ILE A 5 6.20 14.47 12.72
N LYS A 6 6.38 15.13 11.57
CA LYS A 6 7.69 15.64 11.17
C LYS A 6 8.16 16.83 12.02
N GLN A 7 7.26 17.50 12.73
CA GLN A 7 7.55 18.63 13.62
C GLN A 7 7.67 18.24 15.10
N GLY A 8 7.50 16.96 15.48
CA GLY A 8 7.70 16.49 16.86
C GLY A 8 6.65 16.96 17.87
N LEU A 9 5.49 17.46 17.42
CA LEU A 9 4.37 17.83 18.29
C LEU A 9 3.37 16.66 18.38
N GLU A 10 3.72 15.65 19.17
CA GLU A 10 2.87 14.46 19.36
C GLU A 10 1.70 14.71 20.35
N SER A 11 1.80 15.71 21.22
CA SER A 11 0.76 16.06 22.21
C SER A 11 -0.36 16.97 21.71
N SER A 12 -0.35 17.38 20.44
CA SER A 12 -1.40 18.23 19.84
C SER A 12 -1.94 17.67 18.51
N GLY A 13 -1.78 16.37 18.28
CA GLY A 13 -2.34 15.70 17.12
C GLY A 13 -3.88 15.63 17.19
N PRO A 14 -4.59 15.69 16.05
CA PRO A 14 -6.04 15.51 16.00
C PRO A 14 -6.43 14.11 16.50
N SER A 15 -7.52 14.03 17.28
CA SER A 15 -8.09 12.78 17.78
C SER A 15 -8.30 11.75 16.66
N TYR A 16 -8.11 10.46 16.96
CA TYR A 16 -8.35 9.35 16.02
C TYR A 16 -9.73 9.44 15.34
N VAL A 17 -10.73 9.95 16.05
CA VAL A 17 -12.10 10.16 15.55
C VAL A 17 -12.14 11.29 14.51
N SER A 18 -11.37 12.35 14.71
CA SER A 18 -11.26 13.49 13.79
C SER A 18 -10.54 13.12 12.49
N LEU A 19 -9.55 12.23 12.57
CA LEU A 19 -8.86 11.64 11.41
C LEU A 19 -9.76 10.67 10.63
N LEU A 20 -10.65 9.94 11.31
CA LEU A 20 -11.61 9.03 10.67
C LEU A 20 -12.77 9.76 9.96
N PHE A 21 -13.26 10.87 10.53
CA PHE A 21 -14.44 11.60 10.06
C PHE A 21 -14.14 12.91 9.32
N ALA A 22 -12.97 13.02 8.70
CA ALA A 22 -12.67 14.14 7.80
C ALA A 22 -12.70 15.55 8.41
N ASN A 23 -12.56 15.71 9.73
CA ASN A 23 -12.78 17.00 10.40
C ASN A 23 -11.49 17.83 10.58
N TYR A 24 -10.43 17.52 9.82
CA TYR A 24 -9.16 18.24 9.90
C TYR A 24 -8.58 18.48 8.50
N GLY A 25 -7.99 19.66 8.28
CA GLY A 25 -7.34 20.01 7.00
C GLY A 25 -6.12 19.14 6.74
N GLY A 26 -6.24 18.19 5.82
CA GLY A 26 -5.18 17.28 5.37
C GLY A 26 -5.41 16.86 3.91
N ALA A 27 -4.50 16.06 3.35
CA ALA A 27 -4.69 15.53 1.99
C ALA A 27 -5.98 14.67 1.93
N ILE A 28 -6.66 14.63 0.77
CA ILE A 28 -7.89 13.84 0.56
C ILE A 28 -7.77 12.40 1.09
N SER A 29 -6.58 11.82 0.99
CA SER A 29 -6.26 10.47 1.42
C SER A 29 -6.00 10.30 2.93
N GLU A 30 -5.80 11.39 3.67
CA GLU A 30 -5.71 11.42 5.14
C GLU A 30 -7.06 11.67 5.81
N VAL A 31 -7.95 12.38 5.10
CA VAL A 31 -9.18 12.94 5.65
C VAL A 31 -10.37 11.97 5.44
N GLY A 32 -10.33 11.14 4.39
CA GLY A 32 -11.41 10.23 4.00
C GLY A 32 -11.20 8.75 4.29
N CYS A 33 -10.44 8.38 5.34
CA CYS A 33 -10.07 6.98 5.60
C CYS A 33 -11.30 6.04 5.66
N PHE A 34 -12.40 6.47 6.27
CA PHE A 34 -13.64 5.69 6.33
C PHE A 34 -14.22 5.38 4.93
N TRP A 35 -14.27 6.38 4.04
CA TRP A 35 -14.78 6.21 2.68
C TRP A 35 -13.86 5.35 1.81
N ILE A 36 -12.55 5.46 2.01
CA ILE A 36 -11.55 4.62 1.33
C ILE A 36 -11.70 3.16 1.75
N LEU A 37 -11.90 2.90 3.05
CA LEU A 37 -12.09 1.55 3.58
C LEU A 37 -13.41 0.96 3.07
N LEU A 38 -14.48 1.76 3.00
CA LEU A 38 -15.77 1.35 2.44
C LEU A 38 -15.66 1.05 0.92
N GLY A 39 -14.97 1.90 0.17
CA GLY A 39 -14.70 1.66 -1.26
C GLY A 39 -13.81 0.44 -1.51
N GLY A 40 -12.78 0.24 -0.68
CA GLY A 40 -11.92 -0.95 -0.73
C GLY A 40 -12.69 -2.24 -0.39
N ALA A 41 -13.55 -2.19 0.63
CA ALA A 41 -14.44 -3.31 0.99
C ALA A 41 -15.43 -3.63 -0.14
N TYR A 42 -15.98 -2.62 -0.80
CA TYR A 42 -16.86 -2.80 -1.96
C TYR A 42 -16.14 -3.48 -3.14
N LEU A 43 -14.90 -3.09 -3.43
CA LEU A 43 -14.09 -3.69 -4.50
C LEU A 43 -13.67 -5.14 -4.19
N LEU A 44 -13.36 -5.43 -2.92
CA LEU A 44 -13.13 -6.78 -2.42
C LEU A 44 -14.39 -7.65 -2.56
N TYR A 45 -15.57 -7.13 -2.19
CA TYR A 45 -16.84 -7.84 -2.31
C TYR A 45 -17.16 -8.18 -3.78
N ARG A 46 -16.89 -7.26 -4.69
CA ARG A 46 -17.07 -7.47 -6.14
C ARG A 46 -16.04 -8.43 -6.76
N LYS A 47 -15.05 -8.91 -5.97
CA LYS A 47 -13.91 -9.73 -6.42
C LYS A 47 -13.14 -9.13 -7.61
N VAL A 48 -13.21 -7.80 -7.75
CA VAL A 48 -12.47 -7.05 -8.76
C VAL A 48 -11.06 -6.75 -8.24
N ILE A 49 -10.64 -7.22 -7.07
CA ILE A 49 -9.27 -7.03 -6.58
C ILE A 49 -8.80 -8.30 -5.86
N ASN A 50 -7.55 -8.71 -6.10
CA ASN A 50 -6.88 -9.72 -5.29
C ASN A 50 -6.49 -9.13 -3.94
N TRP A 51 -7.07 -9.64 -2.86
CA TRP A 51 -6.80 -9.23 -1.47
C TRP A 51 -5.33 -9.37 -1.03
N VAL A 52 -4.55 -10.19 -1.72
CA VAL A 52 -3.13 -10.45 -1.41
C VAL A 52 -2.29 -9.17 -1.51
N ILE A 53 -2.44 -8.40 -2.59
CA ILE A 53 -1.63 -7.21 -2.86
C ILE A 53 -1.84 -6.12 -1.78
N PRO A 54 -3.08 -5.65 -1.50
CA PRO A 54 -3.31 -4.63 -0.48
C PRO A 54 -2.95 -5.12 0.92
N ALA A 55 -3.21 -6.40 1.25
CA ALA A 55 -2.87 -6.95 2.55
C ALA A 55 -1.36 -6.97 2.79
N VAL A 56 -0.57 -7.38 1.77
CA VAL A 56 0.89 -7.45 1.89
C VAL A 56 1.50 -6.05 1.98
N ILE A 57 1.01 -5.08 1.20
CA ILE A 57 1.48 -3.68 1.28
C ILE A 57 1.19 -3.10 2.67
N LEU A 58 -0.02 -3.27 3.20
CA LEU A 58 -0.37 -2.77 4.53
C LEU A 58 0.45 -3.45 5.62
N ALA A 59 0.63 -4.78 5.54
CA ALA A 59 1.41 -5.53 6.52
C ALA A 59 2.89 -5.11 6.51
N THR A 60 3.50 -4.96 5.34
CA THR A 60 4.91 -4.55 5.24
C THR A 60 5.13 -3.12 5.72
N VAL A 61 4.26 -2.19 5.35
CA VAL A 61 4.33 -0.80 5.87
C VAL A 61 4.12 -0.77 7.38
N PHE A 62 3.19 -1.57 7.93
CA PHE A 62 2.95 -1.66 9.37
C PHE A 62 4.18 -2.16 10.12
N VAL A 63 4.76 -3.29 9.68
CA VAL A 63 5.93 -3.91 10.34
C VAL A 63 7.14 -2.99 10.27
N LEU A 64 7.41 -2.40 9.10
CA LEU A 64 8.56 -1.50 8.94
C LEU A 64 8.36 -0.21 9.73
N ALA A 65 7.16 0.37 9.76
CA ALA A 65 6.87 1.56 10.58
C ALA A 65 7.07 1.27 12.08
N TYR A 66 6.68 0.08 12.55
CA TYR A 66 6.90 -0.36 13.92
C TYR A 66 8.39 -0.49 14.26
N ILE A 67 9.19 -1.06 13.35
CA ILE A 67 10.65 -1.18 13.51
C ILE A 67 11.32 0.20 13.55
N LEU A 68 10.80 1.18 12.81
CA LEU A 68 11.27 2.56 12.81
C LEU A 68 10.79 3.39 14.03
N GLY A 69 10.06 2.79 14.97
CA GLY A 69 9.65 3.44 16.22
C GLY A 69 8.55 4.50 16.06
N SER A 70 7.81 4.48 14.96
CA SER A 70 6.68 5.40 14.72
C SER A 70 5.36 4.63 14.78
N ASP A 71 4.28 5.28 15.23
CA ASP A 71 2.95 4.67 15.30
C ASP A 71 2.52 4.14 13.92
N GLY A 72 2.60 2.81 13.75
CA GLY A 72 2.31 2.14 12.47
C GLY A 72 0.89 2.40 11.97
N LEU A 73 -0.07 2.49 12.89
CA LEU A 73 -1.45 2.87 12.59
C LEU A 73 -1.53 4.32 12.09
N TYR A 74 -0.85 5.26 12.75
CA TYR A 74 -0.87 6.65 12.33
C TYR A 74 -0.17 6.81 10.97
N ASN A 75 0.89 6.07 10.68
CA ASN A 75 1.55 6.10 9.36
C ASN A 75 0.68 5.60 8.20
N ILE A 76 -0.14 4.58 8.47
CA ILE A 76 -1.10 4.03 7.51
C ILE A 76 -2.28 4.99 7.29
N LEU A 77 -2.84 5.52 8.37
CA LEU A 77 -3.99 6.43 8.32
C LEU A 77 -3.62 7.82 7.80
N ALA A 78 -2.44 8.32 8.17
CA ALA A 78 -2.01 9.68 7.88
C ALA A 78 -1.21 9.82 6.59
N GLY A 79 -1.03 8.81 5.73
CA GLY A 79 -0.16 9.04 4.56
C GLY A 79 -0.53 8.35 3.28
N GLY A 80 -1.83 8.25 3.01
CA GLY A 80 -2.38 7.87 1.72
C GLY A 80 -2.01 6.47 1.23
N VAL A 81 -1.38 5.66 2.09
CA VAL A 81 -0.99 4.27 1.79
C VAL A 81 -2.23 3.43 1.56
N MET A 82 -3.31 3.66 2.31
CA MET A 82 -4.59 2.97 2.06
C MET A 82 -5.16 3.28 0.67
N LEU A 83 -5.14 4.55 0.24
CA LEU A 83 -5.60 4.90 -1.09
C LEU A 83 -4.75 4.21 -2.16
N GLY A 84 -3.43 4.29 -2.05
CA GLY A 84 -2.55 3.64 -3.01
C GLY A 84 -2.65 2.12 -3.00
N ALA A 85 -2.77 1.49 -1.83
CA ALA A 85 -2.87 0.05 -1.68
C ALA A 85 -4.18 -0.51 -2.24
N PHE A 86 -5.32 0.17 -2.04
CA PHE A 86 -6.63 -0.33 -2.48
C PHE A 86 -7.01 0.08 -3.89
N PHE A 87 -6.59 1.25 -4.37
CA PHE A 87 -7.07 1.81 -5.65
C PHE A 87 -6.01 1.94 -6.73
N MET A 88 -4.71 2.04 -6.39
CA MET A 88 -3.65 2.21 -7.39
C MET A 88 -2.84 0.93 -7.61
N ALA A 89 -2.40 0.25 -6.55
CA ALA A 89 -1.57 -0.96 -6.64
C ALA A 89 -2.34 -2.22 -7.06
N THR A 90 -3.66 -2.12 -7.17
CA THR A 90 -4.59 -3.23 -7.45
C THR A 90 -5.05 -3.21 -8.92
N ASP A 91 -4.36 -2.47 -9.77
CA ASP A 91 -4.62 -2.41 -11.20
C ASP A 91 -4.17 -3.70 -11.90
N TRP A 92 -5.13 -4.37 -12.55
CA TRP A 92 -4.94 -5.70 -13.16
C TRP A 92 -3.98 -5.75 -14.33
N VAL A 93 -3.70 -4.61 -14.97
CA VAL A 93 -2.86 -4.56 -16.16
C VAL A 93 -1.38 -4.54 -15.79
N SER A 94 -1.05 -4.00 -14.62
CA SER A 94 0.34 -3.87 -14.17
C SER A 94 0.72 -4.83 -13.05
N SER A 95 -0.20 -5.58 -12.46
CA SER A 95 0.10 -6.53 -11.38
C SER A 95 0.52 -7.92 -11.89
N PRO A 96 1.44 -8.65 -11.21
CA PRO A 96 1.83 -10.01 -11.59
C PRO A 96 0.66 -11.00 -11.51
N MET A 97 0.64 -11.97 -12.43
CA MET A 97 -0.46 -12.95 -12.54
C MET A 97 -0.37 -14.09 -11.51
N THR A 98 0.81 -14.33 -10.92
CA THR A 98 1.03 -15.40 -9.93
C THR A 98 0.83 -14.91 -8.50
N THR A 99 0.28 -15.75 -7.62
CA THR A 99 0.11 -15.43 -6.19
C THR A 99 1.44 -15.17 -5.48
N THR A 100 2.49 -15.91 -5.81
CA THR A 100 3.85 -15.66 -5.28
C THR A 100 4.43 -14.35 -5.79
N GLY A 101 4.20 -14.01 -7.07
CA GLY A 101 4.60 -12.74 -7.66
C GLY A 101 3.89 -11.56 -7.00
N GLN A 102 2.60 -11.69 -6.69
CA GLN A 102 1.82 -10.65 -5.99
C GLN A 102 2.33 -10.36 -4.58
N ILE A 103 2.76 -11.38 -3.84
CA ILE A 103 3.35 -11.20 -2.50
C ILE A 103 4.67 -10.43 -2.61
N ILE A 104 5.55 -10.84 -3.52
CA ILE A 104 6.86 -10.19 -3.68
C ILE A 104 6.69 -8.75 -4.18
N PHE A 105 5.76 -8.53 -5.11
CA PHE A 105 5.41 -7.20 -5.61
C PHE A 105 4.92 -6.28 -4.49
N GLY A 106 3.97 -6.74 -3.67
CA GLY A 106 3.48 -5.98 -2.53
C GLY A 106 4.59 -5.66 -1.51
N LEU A 107 5.54 -6.58 -1.32
CA LEU A 107 6.68 -6.40 -0.43
C LEU A 107 7.68 -5.37 -0.96
N ILE A 108 7.99 -5.40 -2.27
CA ILE A 108 8.87 -4.41 -2.92
C ILE A 108 8.27 -3.01 -2.79
N ILE A 109 6.97 -2.86 -3.07
CA ILE A 109 6.28 -1.58 -2.94
C ILE A 109 6.27 -1.11 -1.49
N GLY A 110 5.91 -1.97 -0.53
CA GLY A 110 5.87 -1.63 0.89
C GLY A 110 7.22 -1.15 1.43
N ILE A 111 8.32 -1.80 1.04
CA ILE A 111 9.68 -1.39 1.40
C ILE A 111 10.01 -0.03 0.76
N CYS A 112 9.73 0.15 -0.53
CA CYS A 112 9.98 1.44 -1.21
C CYS A 112 9.23 2.59 -0.55
N ILE A 113 7.97 2.37 -0.12
CA ILE A 113 7.16 3.41 0.54
C ILE A 113 7.87 3.90 1.80
N VAL A 114 8.37 2.98 2.63
CA VAL A 114 9.03 3.33 3.89
C VAL A 114 10.38 4.00 3.63
N LEU A 115 11.18 3.47 2.70
CA LEU A 115 12.47 4.08 2.34
C LEU A 115 12.29 5.51 1.84
N ILE A 116 11.33 5.75 0.93
CA ILE A 116 11.08 7.09 0.38
C ILE A 116 10.52 8.04 1.45
N ARG A 117 9.75 7.53 2.42
CA ARG A 117 9.28 8.33 3.56
C ARG A 117 10.41 8.79 4.47
N VAL A 118 11.41 7.93 4.72
CA VAL A 118 12.56 8.26 5.58
C VAL A 118 13.52 9.22 4.88
N TYR A 119 13.86 8.95 3.61
CA TYR A 119 14.93 9.67 2.91
C TYR A 119 14.47 10.80 1.98
N GLY A 120 13.29 10.70 1.37
CA GLY A 120 12.82 11.63 0.35
C GLY A 120 11.87 12.69 0.89
N GLY A 121 10.71 12.25 1.35
CA GLY A 121 9.66 13.15 1.82
C GLY A 121 8.30 12.46 1.85
N PRO A 122 7.37 12.94 2.68
CA PRO A 122 6.10 12.25 2.90
C PRO A 122 5.10 12.39 1.74
N SER A 123 5.23 13.43 0.91
CA SER A 123 4.34 13.70 -0.23
C SER A 123 4.75 12.87 -1.46
N GLY A 124 3.86 12.01 -1.95
CA GLY A 124 4.05 11.26 -3.20
C GLY A 124 4.79 9.92 -3.06
N ALA A 125 5.30 9.56 -1.88
CA ALA A 125 6.05 8.32 -1.65
C ALA A 125 5.35 7.06 -2.18
N VAL A 126 4.01 7.01 -2.05
CA VAL A 126 3.19 5.87 -2.50
C VAL A 126 3.17 5.74 -4.03
N ALA A 127 2.98 6.84 -4.75
CA ALA A 127 2.92 6.82 -6.22
C ALA A 127 4.28 6.44 -6.83
N TYR A 128 5.38 7.01 -6.32
CA TYR A 128 6.72 6.64 -6.78
C TYR A 128 7.05 5.16 -6.51
N SER A 129 6.63 4.63 -5.36
CA SER A 129 6.84 3.23 -5.02
C SER A 129 6.08 2.29 -5.95
N ILE A 130 4.84 2.64 -6.32
CA ILE A 130 4.04 1.85 -7.27
C ILE A 130 4.67 1.89 -8.67
N LEU A 131 5.14 3.05 -9.14
CA LEU A 131 5.84 3.14 -10.43
C LEU A 131 7.09 2.27 -10.47
N ILE A 132 7.87 2.27 -9.39
CA ILE A 132 9.04 1.39 -9.23
C ILE A 132 8.60 -0.08 -9.24
N GLY A 133 7.59 -0.43 -8.45
CA GLY A 133 7.03 -1.78 -8.42
C GLY A 133 6.60 -2.26 -9.81
N ASN A 134 5.88 -1.42 -10.56
CA ASN A 134 5.39 -1.75 -11.90
C ASN A 134 6.51 -2.02 -12.89
N ALA A 135 7.65 -1.34 -12.76
CA ALA A 135 8.84 -1.63 -13.56
C ALA A 135 9.45 -3.03 -13.26
N PHE A 136 9.25 -3.56 -12.05
CA PHE A 136 9.72 -4.89 -11.64
C PHE A 136 8.78 -6.03 -12.01
N VAL A 137 7.53 -5.75 -12.42
CA VAL A 137 6.54 -6.77 -12.81
C VAL A 137 7.01 -7.67 -13.95
N PRO A 138 7.53 -7.17 -15.08
CA PRO A 138 8.00 -8.05 -16.16
C PRO A 138 9.20 -8.92 -15.75
N LEU A 139 9.97 -8.50 -14.73
CA LEU A 139 11.02 -9.32 -14.12
C LEU A 139 10.41 -10.43 -13.26
N LEU A 140 9.42 -10.09 -12.43
CA LEU A 140 8.72 -11.05 -11.59
C LEU A 140 7.99 -12.11 -12.42
N ASP A 141 7.31 -11.74 -13.51
CA ASP A 141 6.62 -12.69 -14.38
C ASP A 141 7.58 -13.61 -15.16
N LYS A 142 8.81 -13.16 -15.43
CA LYS A 142 9.86 -14.01 -16.03
C LYS A 142 10.38 -15.06 -15.05
N VAL A 143 10.50 -14.70 -13.77
CA VAL A 143 10.99 -15.58 -12.70
C VAL A 143 9.89 -16.53 -12.25
N PHE A 144 8.69 -16.00 -12.01
CA PHE A 144 7.50 -16.75 -11.62
C PHE A 144 6.60 -16.97 -12.82
N LYS A 145 7.08 -17.79 -13.77
CA LYS A 145 6.27 -18.14 -14.94
C LYS A 145 4.99 -18.85 -14.47
N PRO A 146 3.80 -18.45 -14.97
CA PRO A 146 2.61 -19.27 -14.78
C PRO A 146 2.89 -20.66 -15.39
N LYS A 147 2.54 -21.72 -14.67
CA LYS A 147 2.67 -23.11 -15.16
C LYS A 147 2.08 -23.15 -16.57
N ARG A 148 2.91 -23.55 -17.56
CA ARG A 148 2.44 -23.70 -18.94
C ARG A 148 1.33 -24.74 -18.94
N PHE A 149 0.14 -24.34 -19.37
CA PHE A 149 -0.95 -25.27 -19.62
C PHE A 149 -0.53 -26.13 -20.82
N GLY A 150 -0.34 -27.44 -20.62
CA GLY A 150 0.00 -28.37 -21.70
C GLY A 150 1.28 -29.21 -21.58
N GLU A 151 1.93 -29.30 -20.42
CA GLU A 151 2.84 -30.44 -20.20
C GLU A 151 2.01 -31.70 -20.04
N VAL A 152 1.90 -32.47 -21.13
CA VAL A 152 1.48 -33.87 -21.06
C VAL A 152 2.43 -34.53 -20.08
N VAL A 153 1.88 -35.04 -18.97
CA VAL A 153 2.60 -35.94 -18.07
C VAL A 153 3.05 -37.11 -18.94
N ALA A 154 4.31 -37.09 -19.36
CA ALA A 154 4.92 -38.25 -19.97
C ALA A 154 4.90 -39.34 -18.90
N ALA A 155 4.03 -40.33 -19.14
CA ALA A 155 3.80 -41.48 -18.29
C ALA A 155 5.08 -42.31 -18.12
#